data_AF-A0A371DWW2-F1
#
_entry.id   AF-A0A371DWW2-F1
#
_cell.length_a   1.000
_cell.length_b   1.000
_cell.length_c   1.000
_cell.angle_alpha   90.00
_cell.angle_beta   90.00
_cell.angle_gamma   90.00
#
_symmetry.space_group_name_H-M   'P 1'
#
loop_
_entity.id
_entity.type
_entity.pdbx_description
1 polymer ?
#
loop_
_entity_poly.entity_id
_entity_poly.type
_entity_poly.pdbx_seq_one_letter_code
_entity_poly.pdbx_strand_id
1 'polypeptide(L)'
;ATTTTTNSPSVISLKAPASSQTSSSSAAATLRSLYPRAARAFLQRDVSLTHSLLSSAFSLIHPPASSSDALASQRRKWDILRITFETTLYASPPSHDPETLPPSLRANLMLTPEPLLTTLHSRSLHLFTPSDTQQKATSAFLPGQILVTLVLASLKLDCPEVGRGMIEDWLAKHGQETDASDPSAYAKVLELYCLHVLPRLQDWEYAEDFLTYERELSPDARQ
;
A
#
# COMPACT_ATOMS: atom_id res chain seq x y z
N ALA A 1 65.79 -38.09 -21.67
CA ALA A 1 65.48 -36.66 -21.51
C ALA A 1 63.98 -36.48 -21.69
N THR A 2 63.34 -35.91 -20.67
CA THR A 2 61.90 -35.81 -20.46
C THR A 2 61.35 -34.57 -21.17
N THR A 3 60.18 -34.64 -21.82
CA THR A 3 59.44 -33.43 -22.23
C THR A 3 57.93 -33.64 -22.18
N THR A 4 57.43 -33.25 -21.02
CA THR A 4 56.13 -32.77 -20.53
C THR A 4 55.00 -32.48 -21.54
N THR A 5 53.88 -33.14 -21.30
CA THR A 5 52.50 -32.82 -21.70
C THR A 5 51.97 -31.57 -20.99
N THR A 6 51.32 -30.65 -21.70
CA THR A 6 50.56 -29.52 -21.12
C THR A 6 49.10 -29.64 -21.54
N ASN A 7 48.26 -30.22 -20.67
CA ASN A 7 46.80 -30.16 -20.78
C ASN A 7 46.31 -28.92 -20.03
N SER A 8 45.57 -28.06 -20.73
CA SER A 8 44.90 -26.87 -20.19
C SER A 8 43.72 -27.27 -19.28
N PRO A 9 43.52 -26.64 -18.11
CA PRO A 9 42.36 -26.92 -17.28
C PRO A 9 41.14 -26.15 -17.80
N SER A 10 40.08 -26.88 -18.13
CA SER A 10 38.75 -26.34 -18.42
C SER A 10 38.16 -25.77 -17.13
N VAL A 11 38.06 -24.45 -17.03
CA VAL A 11 37.36 -23.76 -15.95
C VAL A 11 35.85 -24.01 -16.11
N ILE A 12 35.29 -24.85 -15.24
CA ILE A 12 33.86 -25.04 -15.10
C ILE A 12 33.29 -23.77 -14.45
N SER A 13 32.65 -22.92 -15.26
CA SER A 13 31.93 -21.75 -14.76
C SER A 13 30.68 -22.22 -14.02
N LEU A 14 30.72 -22.21 -12.68
CA LEU A 14 29.57 -22.50 -11.83
C LEU A 14 28.56 -21.35 -11.99
N LYS A 15 27.54 -21.56 -12.83
CA LYS A 15 26.41 -20.64 -12.96
C LYS A 15 25.54 -20.78 -11.71
N ALA A 16 25.51 -19.73 -10.89
CA ALA A 16 24.59 -19.64 -9.75
C ALA A 16 23.13 -19.80 -10.23
N PRO A 17 22.25 -20.47 -9.46
CA PRO A 17 20.87 -20.67 -9.87
C PRO A 17 20.10 -19.34 -9.86
N ALA A 18 19.46 -19.03 -10.97
CA ALA A 18 18.53 -17.90 -11.13
C ALA A 18 17.16 -18.18 -10.46
N SER A 19 17.16 -18.52 -9.17
CA SER A 19 15.98 -18.98 -8.43
C SER A 19 15.09 -17.87 -7.86
N SER A 20 15.52 -16.60 -7.89
CA SER A 20 14.77 -15.47 -7.31
C SER A 20 13.67 -14.91 -8.22
N GLN A 21 13.79 -15.03 -9.55
CA GLN A 21 12.79 -14.50 -10.49
C GLN A 21 11.62 -15.49 -10.76
N THR A 22 11.87 -16.79 -10.63
CA THR A 22 10.86 -17.85 -10.83
C THR A 22 9.89 -17.95 -9.65
N SER A 23 10.34 -17.67 -8.42
CA SER A 23 9.48 -17.66 -7.23
C SER A 23 8.53 -16.46 -7.20
N SER A 24 9.02 -15.26 -7.52
CA SER A 24 8.22 -14.03 -7.55
C SER A 24 7.14 -14.03 -8.64
N SER A 25 7.45 -14.61 -9.80
CA SER A 25 6.47 -14.78 -10.89
C SER A 25 5.36 -15.79 -10.53
N SER A 26 5.70 -16.89 -9.86
CA SER A 26 4.73 -17.86 -9.33
C SER A 26 3.83 -17.26 -8.24
N ALA A 27 4.41 -16.47 -7.32
CA ALA A 27 3.66 -15.73 -6.32
C ALA A 27 2.69 -14.73 -6.96
N ALA A 28 3.16 -13.95 -7.95
CA ALA A 28 2.32 -13.01 -8.68
C ALA A 28 1.16 -13.71 -9.42
N ALA A 29 1.38 -14.89 -10.00
CA ALA A 29 0.33 -15.66 -10.64
C ALA A 29 -0.73 -16.15 -9.63
N THR A 30 -0.28 -16.62 -8.47
CA THR A 30 -1.15 -17.06 -7.37
C THR A 30 -1.98 -15.88 -6.83
N LEU A 31 -1.36 -14.72 -6.61
CA LEU A 31 -2.06 -13.51 -6.17
C LEU A 31 -3.12 -13.05 -7.20
N ARG A 32 -2.79 -13.14 -8.50
CA ARG A 32 -3.75 -12.83 -9.56
C ARG A 32 -4.95 -13.79 -9.57
N SER A 33 -4.75 -15.08 -9.28
CA SER A 33 -5.84 -16.06 -9.25
C SER A 33 -6.69 -15.99 -7.98
N LEU A 34 -6.10 -15.62 -6.84
CA LEU A 34 -6.81 -15.47 -5.56
C LEU A 34 -7.68 -14.19 -5.52
N TYR A 35 -7.26 -13.10 -6.17
CA TYR A 35 -7.91 -11.81 -6.04
C TYR A 35 -9.40 -11.81 -6.44
N PRO A 36 -9.83 -12.40 -7.58
CA PRO A 36 -11.26 -12.45 -7.93
C PRO A 36 -12.11 -13.17 -6.88
N ARG A 37 -11.55 -14.20 -6.23
CA ARG A 37 -12.22 -14.93 -5.15
C ARG A 37 -12.37 -14.05 -3.91
N ALA A 38 -11.32 -13.31 -3.55
CA ALA A 38 -11.34 -12.39 -2.41
C ALA A 38 -12.31 -11.23 -2.63
N ALA A 39 -12.29 -10.63 -3.82
CA ALA A 39 -13.23 -9.57 -4.19
C ALA A 39 -14.69 -10.06 -4.19
N ARG A 40 -14.96 -11.26 -4.72
CA ARG A 40 -16.30 -11.85 -4.67
C ARG A 40 -16.76 -12.12 -3.24
N ALA A 41 -15.91 -12.73 -2.41
CA ALA A 41 -16.22 -12.98 -1.00
C ALA A 41 -16.54 -11.67 -0.26
N PHE A 42 -15.76 -10.62 -0.50
CA PHE A 42 -15.99 -9.30 0.07
C PHE A 42 -17.36 -8.72 -0.34
N LEU A 43 -17.69 -8.76 -1.64
CA LEU A 43 -18.98 -8.29 -2.14
C LEU A 43 -20.16 -9.08 -1.59
N GLN A 44 -19.98 -10.38 -1.34
CA GLN A 44 -20.97 -11.26 -0.72
C GLN A 44 -21.05 -11.10 0.80
N ARG A 45 -20.25 -10.20 1.39
CA ARG A 45 -20.12 -9.99 2.84
C ARG A 45 -19.69 -11.23 3.61
N ASP A 46 -18.96 -12.15 2.96
CA ASP A 46 -18.31 -13.27 3.64
C ASP A 46 -17.01 -12.80 4.29
N VAL A 47 -17.12 -12.35 5.53
CA VAL A 47 -16.02 -11.74 6.30
C VAL A 47 -14.90 -12.75 6.55
N SER A 48 -15.25 -13.99 6.93
CA SER A 48 -14.28 -15.04 7.27
C SER A 48 -13.47 -15.49 6.06
N LEU A 49 -14.13 -15.72 4.91
CA LEU A 49 -13.44 -16.09 3.68
C LEU A 49 -12.58 -14.94 3.14
N THR A 50 -13.09 -13.72 3.18
CA THR A 50 -12.34 -12.53 2.76
C THR A 50 -11.07 -12.36 3.58
N HIS A 51 -11.17 -12.47 4.92
CA HIS A 51 -10.02 -12.40 5.81
C HIS A 51 -9.02 -13.53 5.56
N SER A 52 -9.47 -14.77 5.43
CA SER A 52 -8.60 -15.92 5.14
C SER A 52 -7.82 -15.74 3.82
N LEU A 53 -8.48 -15.21 2.79
CA LEU A 53 -7.86 -14.91 1.50
C LEU A 53 -6.86 -13.76 1.58
N LEU A 54 -7.18 -12.70 2.33
CA LEU A 54 -6.26 -11.62 2.61
C LEU A 54 -5.02 -12.14 3.35
N SER A 55 -5.19 -12.92 4.42
CA SER A 55 -4.08 -13.52 5.17
C SER A 55 -3.19 -14.38 4.26
N SER A 56 -3.80 -15.19 3.38
CA SER A 56 -3.06 -16.01 2.41
C SER A 56 -2.32 -15.18 1.37
N ALA A 57 -2.87 -14.04 0.96
CA ALA A 57 -2.19 -13.14 0.03
C ALA A 57 -1.03 -12.42 0.71
N PHE A 58 -1.22 -11.91 1.93
CA PHE A 58 -0.18 -11.18 2.67
C PHE A 58 0.93 -12.08 3.24
N SER A 59 0.79 -13.41 3.23
CA SER A 59 1.92 -14.32 3.43
C SER A 59 2.83 -14.44 2.20
N LEU A 60 2.37 -14.00 1.03
CA LEU A 60 3.15 -13.99 -0.22
C LEU A 60 3.66 -12.59 -0.59
N ILE A 61 2.96 -11.55 -0.16
CA ILE A 61 3.30 -10.15 -0.42
C ILE A 61 4.23 -9.65 0.68
N HIS A 62 5.45 -9.29 0.28
CA HIS A 62 6.47 -8.72 1.15
C HIS A 62 6.81 -7.29 0.71
N PRO A 63 7.46 -6.48 1.56
CA PRO A 63 7.96 -5.17 1.15
C PRO A 63 8.98 -5.29 0.01
N PRO A 64 9.20 -4.21 -0.76
CA PRO A 64 10.07 -4.26 -1.94
C PRO A 64 11.53 -4.51 -1.55
N ALA A 65 12.24 -5.24 -2.41
CA ALA A 65 13.70 -5.29 -2.40
C ALA A 65 14.24 -4.17 -3.31
N SER A 66 15.43 -3.63 -3.02
CA SER A 66 15.90 -2.36 -3.62
C SER A 66 16.09 -2.34 -5.15
N SER A 67 16.08 -3.49 -5.84
CA SER A 67 16.54 -3.57 -7.24
C SER A 67 15.49 -3.97 -8.27
N SER A 68 14.31 -4.50 -7.86
CA SER A 68 13.17 -4.75 -8.76
C SER A 68 11.98 -5.28 -7.95
N ASP A 69 10.81 -4.66 -8.12
CA ASP A 69 9.60 -5.08 -7.42
C ASP A 69 8.54 -5.68 -8.36
N ALA A 70 8.71 -6.96 -8.68
CA ALA A 70 7.75 -7.72 -9.49
C ALA A 70 6.34 -7.80 -8.86
N LEU A 71 6.24 -7.58 -7.54
CA LEU A 71 4.98 -7.64 -6.81
C LEU A 71 4.34 -6.26 -6.60
N ALA A 72 4.93 -5.16 -7.07
CA ALA A 72 4.44 -3.79 -6.84
C ALA A 72 2.95 -3.64 -7.13
N SER A 73 2.52 -4.08 -8.32
CA SER A 73 1.13 -4.00 -8.76
C SER A 73 0.19 -4.82 -7.89
N GLN A 74 0.61 -6.03 -7.49
CA GLN A 74 -0.18 -6.90 -6.61
C GLN A 74 -0.23 -6.34 -5.19
N ARG A 75 0.90 -5.87 -4.64
CA ARG A 75 0.97 -5.25 -3.32
C ARG A 75 0.01 -4.09 -3.20
N ARG A 76 0.01 -3.17 -4.18
CA ARG A 76 -0.96 -2.06 -4.24
C ARG A 76 -2.40 -2.57 -4.27
N LYS A 77 -2.70 -3.47 -5.19
CA LYS A 77 -4.05 -3.97 -5.42
C LYS A 77 -4.64 -4.68 -4.19
N TRP A 78 -3.85 -5.52 -3.54
CA TRP A 78 -4.27 -6.26 -2.35
C TRP A 78 -4.39 -5.38 -1.11
N ASP A 79 -3.55 -4.35 -0.97
CA ASP A 79 -3.66 -3.43 0.14
C ASP A 79 -4.88 -2.51 0.04
N ILE A 80 -5.23 -2.06 -1.17
CA ILE A 80 -6.50 -1.35 -1.42
C ILE A 80 -7.69 -2.21 -0.96
N LEU A 81 -7.70 -3.50 -1.34
CA LEU A 81 -8.76 -4.42 -0.91
C LEU A 81 -8.78 -4.58 0.62
N ARG A 82 -7.63 -4.70 1.27
CA ARG A 82 -7.50 -4.83 2.72
C ARG A 82 -8.05 -3.61 3.46
N ILE A 83 -7.60 -2.41 3.08
CA ILE A 83 -8.07 -1.13 3.67
C ILE A 83 -9.58 -1.02 3.48
N THR A 84 -10.07 -1.21 2.25
CA THR A 84 -11.50 -1.10 1.92
C THR A 84 -12.35 -2.10 2.73
N PHE A 85 -11.89 -3.33 2.87
CA PHE A 85 -12.54 -4.38 3.64
C PHE A 85 -12.61 -4.02 5.12
N GLU A 86 -11.47 -3.69 5.75
CA GLU A 86 -11.41 -3.40 7.18
C GLU A 86 -12.19 -2.13 7.54
N THR A 87 -12.10 -1.07 6.73
CA THR A 87 -12.91 0.14 6.91
C THR A 87 -14.40 -0.13 6.73
N THR A 88 -14.79 -0.95 5.76
CA THR A 88 -16.21 -1.28 5.53
C THR A 88 -16.77 -2.15 6.65
N LEU A 89 -15.99 -3.11 7.12
CA LEU A 89 -16.34 -3.94 8.27
C LEU A 89 -16.48 -3.10 9.54
N TYR A 90 -15.58 -2.14 9.75
CA TYR A 90 -15.64 -1.24 10.90
C TYR A 90 -16.84 -0.29 10.85
N ALA A 91 -17.10 0.32 9.68
CA ALA A 91 -18.23 1.24 9.51
C ALA A 91 -19.60 0.54 9.53
N SER A 92 -19.65 -0.75 9.18
CA SER A 92 -20.87 -1.56 9.17
C SER A 92 -20.55 -2.98 9.64
N PRO A 93 -20.41 -3.19 10.96
CA PRO A 93 -20.15 -4.50 11.53
C PRO A 93 -21.31 -5.47 11.23
N PRO A 94 -21.04 -6.78 11.09
CA PRO A 94 -22.10 -7.77 10.95
C PRO A 94 -22.96 -7.79 12.21
N SER A 95 -24.26 -8.02 12.05
CA SER A 95 -25.21 -8.16 13.15
C SER A 95 -25.08 -9.46 13.95
N HIS A 96 -24.24 -10.39 13.48
CA HIS A 96 -23.98 -11.68 14.11
C HIS A 96 -22.91 -11.57 15.21
N ASP A 97 -22.83 -12.62 16.04
CA ASP A 97 -21.94 -12.70 17.19
C ASP A 97 -20.47 -12.35 16.83
N PRO A 98 -19.89 -11.29 17.44
CA PRO A 98 -18.50 -10.90 17.21
C PRO A 98 -17.49 -11.99 17.57
N GLU A 99 -17.88 -13.01 18.35
CA GLU A 99 -17.01 -14.16 18.65
C GLU A 99 -16.71 -15.02 17.43
N THR A 100 -17.53 -14.98 16.38
CA THR A 100 -17.27 -15.69 15.13
C THR A 100 -16.23 -15.03 14.22
N LEU A 101 -15.85 -13.78 14.52
CA LEU A 101 -14.90 -13.02 13.71
C LEU A 101 -13.45 -13.47 13.96
N PRO A 102 -12.57 -13.37 12.95
CA PRO A 102 -11.14 -13.52 13.16
C PRO A 102 -10.61 -12.58 14.27
N PRO A 103 -9.72 -13.04 15.17
CA PRO A 103 -9.30 -12.25 16.34
C PRO A 103 -8.74 -10.87 16.01
N SER A 104 -7.97 -10.75 14.94
CA SER A 104 -7.42 -9.46 14.49
C SER A 104 -8.51 -8.48 14.08
N LEU A 105 -9.60 -8.96 13.46
CA LEU A 105 -10.72 -8.10 13.06
C LEU A 105 -11.56 -7.70 14.26
N ARG A 106 -11.76 -8.61 15.22
CA ARG A 106 -12.44 -8.28 16.48
C ARG A 106 -11.68 -7.20 17.24
N ALA A 107 -10.35 -7.33 17.35
CA ALA A 107 -9.51 -6.31 17.97
C ALA A 107 -9.66 -4.94 17.29
N ASN A 108 -9.68 -4.90 15.96
CA ASN A 108 -9.90 -3.66 15.20
C ASN A 108 -11.27 -3.02 15.50
N LEU A 109 -12.33 -3.82 15.65
CA LEU A 109 -13.67 -3.32 16.01
C LEU A 109 -13.76 -2.73 17.42
N MET A 110 -12.81 -3.07 18.30
CA MET A 110 -12.73 -2.50 19.65
C MET A 110 -11.97 -1.17 19.71
N LEU A 111 -11.33 -0.75 18.61
CA LEU A 111 -10.64 0.54 18.53
C LEU A 111 -11.64 1.67 18.27
N THR A 112 -11.27 2.90 18.64
CA THR A 112 -11.89 4.10 18.06
C THR A 112 -11.41 4.28 16.61
N PRO A 113 -12.06 5.16 15.81
CA PRO A 113 -11.69 5.36 14.42
C PRO A 113 -10.23 5.78 14.18
N GLU A 114 -9.69 6.71 14.97
CA GLU A 114 -8.33 7.24 14.74
C GLU A 114 -7.21 6.20 14.95
N PRO A 115 -7.20 5.39 16.05
CA PRO A 115 -6.24 4.31 16.21
C PRO A 115 -6.37 3.23 15.13
N LEU A 116 -7.59 2.94 14.67
CA LEU A 116 -7.78 2.03 13.53
C LEU A 116 -7.08 2.59 12.29
N LEU A 117 -7.37 3.83 11.91
CA LEU A 117 -6.78 4.48 10.73
C LEU A 117 -5.24 4.57 10.85
N THR A 118 -4.73 4.88 12.03
CA THR A 118 -3.29 4.87 12.32
C THR A 118 -2.68 3.48 12.12
N THR A 119 -3.38 2.43 12.55
CA THR A 119 -2.97 1.04 12.35
C THR A 119 -2.95 0.68 10.86
N LEU A 120 -3.99 1.05 10.11
CA LEU A 120 -4.06 0.84 8.65
C LEU A 120 -2.92 1.56 7.93
N HIS A 121 -2.67 2.82 8.29
CA HIS A 121 -1.62 3.65 7.72
C HIS A 121 -0.23 3.06 8.01
N SER A 122 0.10 2.80 9.28
CA SER A 122 1.38 2.20 9.67
C SER A 122 1.67 0.89 8.95
N ARG A 123 0.66 0.01 8.85
CA ARG A 123 0.79 -1.26 8.13
C ARG A 123 1.04 -1.06 6.63
N SER A 124 0.49 -0.01 6.04
CA SER A 124 0.76 0.36 4.64
C SER A 124 2.18 0.91 4.48
N LEU A 125 2.63 1.80 5.37
CA LEU A 125 4.01 2.31 5.36
C LEU A 125 5.03 1.17 5.44
N HIS A 126 4.84 0.22 6.36
CA HIS A 126 5.69 -0.96 6.49
C HIS A 126 5.67 -1.85 5.25
N LEU A 127 4.52 -1.96 4.59
CA LEU A 127 4.35 -2.80 3.41
C LEU A 127 5.08 -2.23 2.19
N PHE A 128 5.21 -0.91 2.06
CA PHE A 128 5.84 -0.26 0.91
C PHE A 128 7.27 0.21 1.15
N THR A 129 7.70 0.36 2.40
CA THR A 129 9.10 0.72 2.70
C THR A 129 10.02 -0.46 2.36
N PRO A 130 11.07 -0.28 1.53
CA PRO A 130 12.01 -1.36 1.21
C PRO A 130 12.65 -1.98 2.44
N SER A 131 12.77 -3.31 2.49
CA SER A 131 13.31 -4.00 3.68
C SER A 131 14.82 -3.86 3.86
N ASP A 132 15.54 -3.52 2.80
CA ASP A 132 16.99 -3.39 2.81
C ASP A 132 17.48 -2.04 3.40
N THR A 133 16.58 -1.08 3.55
CA THR A 133 16.89 0.17 4.23
C THR A 133 16.73 -0.05 5.74
N GLN A 134 17.77 0.23 6.54
CA GLN A 134 17.66 0.25 8.01
C GLN A 134 16.77 1.42 8.53
N GLN A 135 15.93 1.97 7.67
CA GLN A 135 15.11 3.13 7.94
C GLN A 135 13.77 2.70 8.54
N LYS A 136 13.21 3.59 9.38
CA LYS A 136 11.85 3.46 9.85
C LYS A 136 10.89 3.56 8.67
N ALA A 137 9.77 2.82 8.73
CA ALA A 137 8.70 2.92 7.73
C ALA A 137 8.29 4.38 7.52
N THR A 138 8.20 4.79 6.25
CA THR A 138 8.10 6.20 5.86
C THR A 138 7.17 6.38 4.67
N SER A 139 6.50 7.53 4.61
CA SER A 139 5.59 7.91 3.52
C SER A 139 6.30 8.17 2.20
N ALA A 140 7.63 8.36 2.22
CA ALA A 140 8.46 8.50 1.01
C ALA A 140 8.36 7.31 0.03
N PHE A 141 7.91 6.14 0.49
CA PHE A 141 7.70 4.96 -0.35
C PHE A 141 6.22 4.62 -0.54
N LEU A 142 5.30 5.38 0.06
CA LEU A 142 3.87 5.09 0.02
C LEU A 142 3.29 5.53 -1.34
N PRO A 143 2.69 4.62 -2.13
CA PRO A 143 2.09 5.01 -3.40
C PRO A 143 0.88 5.92 -3.19
N GLY A 144 0.75 6.99 -3.98
CA GLY A 144 -0.36 7.95 -3.85
C GLY A 144 -1.76 7.31 -3.91
N GLN A 145 -1.94 6.23 -4.68
CA GLN A 145 -3.22 5.49 -4.72
C GLN A 145 -3.58 4.84 -3.36
N ILE A 146 -2.58 4.40 -2.60
CA ILE A 146 -2.79 3.84 -1.25
C ILE A 146 -3.13 4.94 -0.28
N LEU A 147 -2.42 6.08 -0.37
CA LEU A 147 -2.74 7.28 0.40
C LEU A 147 -4.18 7.74 0.16
N VAL A 148 -4.60 7.88 -1.10
CA VAL A 148 -5.98 8.20 -1.47
C VAL A 148 -6.97 7.23 -0.82
N THR A 149 -6.68 5.94 -0.83
CA THR A 149 -7.57 4.93 -0.21
C THR A 149 -7.65 5.08 1.31
N LEU A 150 -6.52 5.37 1.98
CA LEU A 150 -6.47 5.61 3.43
C LEU A 150 -7.22 6.89 3.82
N VAL A 151 -7.07 7.97 3.05
CA VAL A 151 -7.77 9.24 3.29
C VAL A 151 -9.27 9.08 3.04
N LEU A 152 -9.68 8.37 1.98
CA LEU A 152 -11.10 8.05 1.78
C LEU A 152 -11.66 7.22 2.94
N ALA A 153 -10.85 6.33 3.52
CA ALA A 153 -11.23 5.61 4.74
C ALA A 153 -11.37 6.56 5.94
N SER A 154 -10.48 7.55 6.10
CA SER A 154 -10.58 8.52 7.19
C SER A 154 -11.82 9.39 7.07
N LEU A 155 -12.14 9.85 5.86
CA LEU A 155 -13.36 10.62 5.58
C LEU A 155 -14.63 9.78 5.80
N LYS A 156 -14.59 8.48 5.45
CA LYS A 156 -15.70 7.55 5.69
C LYS A 156 -15.96 7.31 7.18
N LEU A 157 -14.93 7.37 8.01
CA LEU A 157 -15.03 7.20 9.46
C LEU A 157 -15.11 8.53 10.22
N ASP A 158 -15.35 9.63 9.51
CA ASP A 158 -15.47 10.99 10.07
C ASP A 158 -14.24 11.44 10.87
N CYS A 159 -13.05 11.09 10.37
CA CYS A 159 -11.75 11.50 10.92
C CYS A 159 -10.92 12.24 9.86
N PRO A 160 -11.38 13.42 9.38
CA PRO A 160 -10.66 14.20 8.38
C PRO A 160 -9.27 14.65 8.85
N GLU A 161 -9.06 14.90 10.15
CA GLU A 161 -7.75 15.31 10.71
C GLU A 161 -6.67 14.25 10.51
N VAL A 162 -7.01 12.97 10.71
CA VAL A 162 -6.08 11.87 10.45
C VAL A 162 -5.72 11.83 8.97
N GLY A 163 -6.69 12.07 8.09
CA GLY A 163 -6.48 12.15 6.64
C GLY A 163 -5.55 13.30 6.23
N ARG A 164 -5.74 14.49 6.81
CA ARG A 164 -4.84 15.64 6.65
C ARG A 164 -3.41 15.28 7.02
N GLY A 165 -3.20 14.72 8.22
CA GLY A 165 -1.87 14.34 8.69
C GLY A 165 -1.18 13.33 7.78
N MET A 166 -1.91 12.37 7.21
CA MET A 166 -1.35 11.42 6.23
C MET A 166 -0.91 12.12 4.94
N ILE A 167 -1.70 13.06 4.43
CA ILE A 167 -1.37 13.80 3.19
C ILE A 167 -0.18 14.73 3.42
N GLU A 168 -0.18 15.50 4.49
CA GLU A 168 0.90 16.44 4.80
C GLU A 168 2.23 15.71 5.02
N ASP A 169 2.24 14.57 5.72
CA ASP A 169 3.44 13.75 5.89
C ASP A 169 3.95 13.23 4.52
N TRP A 170 3.05 12.78 3.65
CA TRP A 170 3.40 12.33 2.31
C TRP A 170 3.96 13.46 1.42
N LEU A 171 3.30 14.62 1.41
CA LEU A 171 3.76 15.80 0.68
C LEU A 171 5.13 16.28 1.18
N ALA A 172 5.37 16.23 2.49
CA ALA A 172 6.67 16.58 3.09
C ALA A 172 7.82 15.67 2.66
N LYS A 173 7.52 14.48 2.11
CA LYS A 173 8.49 13.53 1.56
C LYS A 173 8.48 13.47 0.03
N HIS A 174 7.59 14.22 -0.63
CA HIS A 174 7.51 14.25 -2.08
C HIS A 174 8.85 14.73 -2.69
N GLY A 175 9.29 14.09 -3.76
CA GLY A 175 10.62 14.32 -4.36
C GLY A 175 11.80 13.57 -3.71
N GLN A 176 11.57 12.80 -2.64
CA GLN A 176 12.55 11.86 -2.08
C GLN A 176 12.38 10.42 -2.60
N GLU A 177 11.43 10.21 -3.52
CA GLU A 177 11.07 8.92 -4.07
C GLU A 177 12.18 8.35 -4.96
N THR A 178 12.41 7.03 -4.89
CA THR A 178 13.36 6.33 -5.79
C THR A 178 12.70 5.88 -7.09
N ASP A 179 11.37 5.79 -7.11
CA ASP A 179 10.55 5.53 -8.30
C ASP A 179 9.81 6.80 -8.69
N ALA A 180 9.68 7.07 -9.99
CA ALA A 180 8.93 8.21 -10.48
C ALA A 180 7.46 8.11 -10.01
N SER A 181 7.06 9.02 -9.12
CA SER A 181 5.67 9.19 -8.71
C SER A 181 4.77 9.26 -9.95
N ASP A 182 3.68 8.51 -9.97
CA ASP A 182 2.66 8.62 -11.02
C ASP A 182 2.03 10.03 -10.92
N PRO A 183 2.24 10.92 -11.91
CA PRO A 183 1.71 12.29 -11.84
C PRO A 183 0.19 12.32 -11.70
N SER A 184 -0.51 11.28 -12.19
CA SER A 184 -1.95 11.12 -12.01
C SER A 184 -2.33 10.86 -10.55
N ALA A 185 -1.47 10.20 -9.78
CA ALA A 185 -1.72 9.93 -8.38
C ALA A 185 -1.51 11.18 -7.51
N TYR A 186 -0.47 11.98 -7.80
CA TYR A 186 -0.22 13.24 -7.10
C TYR A 186 -1.40 14.21 -7.25
N ALA A 187 -1.88 14.41 -8.48
CA ALA A 187 -3.03 15.28 -8.73
C ALA A 187 -4.29 14.83 -7.97
N LYS A 188 -4.56 13.52 -7.89
CA LYS A 188 -5.69 12.97 -7.13
C LYS A 188 -5.54 13.17 -5.62
N VAL A 189 -4.33 13.12 -5.09
CA VAL A 189 -4.07 13.40 -3.67
C VAL A 189 -4.41 14.86 -3.36
N LEU A 190 -3.96 15.80 -4.21
CA LEU A 190 -4.26 17.22 -4.02
C LEU A 190 -5.73 17.54 -4.22
N GLU A 191 -6.38 16.96 -5.23
CA GLU A 191 -7.83 17.07 -5.43
C GLU A 191 -8.59 16.62 -4.17
N LEU A 192 -8.24 15.43 -3.64
CA LEU A 192 -8.85 14.91 -2.41
C LEU A 192 -8.56 15.81 -1.21
N TYR A 193 -7.36 16.38 -1.12
CA TYR A 193 -6.96 17.25 -0.02
C TYR A 193 -7.79 18.54 -0.01
N CYS A 194 -7.77 19.27 -1.12
CA CYS A 194 -8.39 20.58 -1.27
C CYS A 194 -9.91 20.53 -1.38
N LEU A 195 -10.49 19.48 -1.99
CA LEU A 195 -11.94 19.39 -2.22
C LEU A 195 -12.71 18.57 -1.18
N HIS A 196 -12.03 17.77 -0.35
CA HIS A 196 -12.72 16.89 0.58
C HIS A 196 -12.18 16.88 2.00
N VAL A 197 -10.87 17.01 2.21
CA VAL A 197 -10.27 17.00 3.56
C VAL A 197 -10.37 18.38 4.19
N LEU A 198 -9.70 19.39 3.63
CA LEU A 198 -9.69 20.76 4.15
C LEU A 198 -11.11 21.36 4.28
N PRO A 199 -12.00 21.17 3.30
CA PRO A 199 -13.43 21.47 3.42
C PRO A 199 -14.12 20.93 4.67
N ARG A 200 -13.89 19.66 5.01
CA ARG A 200 -14.49 19.04 6.21
C ARG A 200 -13.90 19.60 7.50
N LEU A 201 -12.66 20.11 7.44
CA LEU A 201 -11.99 20.80 8.55
C LEU A 201 -12.33 22.29 8.63
N GLN A 202 -13.11 22.80 7.66
CA GLN A 202 -13.42 24.23 7.50
C GLN A 202 -12.20 25.10 7.17
N ASP A 203 -11.12 24.49 6.67
CA ASP A 203 -9.84 25.14 6.33
C ASP A 203 -9.79 25.57 4.86
N TRP A 204 -10.80 26.29 4.40
CA TRP A 204 -10.95 26.70 2.99
C TRP A 204 -9.88 27.71 2.56
N GLU A 205 -9.56 28.67 3.44
CA GLU A 205 -8.52 29.68 3.19
C GLU A 205 -7.15 29.02 3.02
N TYR A 206 -6.86 28.01 3.85
CA TYR A 206 -5.64 27.22 3.74
C TYR A 206 -5.57 26.46 2.40
N ALA A 207 -6.70 25.95 1.89
CA ALA A 207 -6.74 25.30 0.58
C ALA A 207 -6.40 26.27 -0.56
N GLU A 208 -6.92 27.49 -0.51
CA GLU A 208 -6.64 28.55 -1.49
C GLU A 208 -5.17 28.99 -1.44
N ASP A 209 -4.64 29.23 -0.25
CA ASP A 209 -3.22 29.54 -0.04
C ASP A 209 -2.33 28.42 -0.58
N PHE A 210 -2.64 27.16 -0.26
CA PHE A 210 -1.90 26.00 -0.73
C PHE A 210 -1.84 25.94 -2.27
N LEU A 211 -2.98 26.07 -2.97
CA LEU A 211 -3.04 26.03 -4.43
C LEU A 211 -2.32 27.21 -5.10
N THR A 212 -2.26 28.36 -4.42
CA THR A 212 -1.52 29.53 -4.90
C THR A 212 -0.02 29.26 -4.98
N TYR A 213 0.53 28.52 -4.01
CA TYR A 213 1.95 28.19 -3.97
C TYR A 213 2.31 26.87 -4.67
N GLU A 214 1.33 26.05 -5.03
CA GLU A 214 1.52 24.78 -5.73
C GLU A 214 2.07 24.99 -7.16
N ARG A 215 3.11 24.24 -7.50
CA ARG A 215 3.91 24.39 -8.74
C ARG A 215 3.87 23.17 -9.65
N GLU A 216 3.48 22.01 -9.12
CA GLU A 216 3.52 20.75 -9.86
C GLU A 216 2.21 20.49 -10.64
N LEU A 217 1.10 21.09 -10.20
CA LEU A 217 -0.17 21.05 -10.93
C LEU A 217 -0.17 21.99 -12.14
N SER A 218 -0.78 21.55 -13.24
CA SER A 218 -1.09 22.43 -14.37
C SER A 218 -2.01 23.57 -13.94
N PRO A 219 -1.92 24.76 -14.56
CA PRO A 219 -2.80 25.90 -14.24
C PRO A 219 -4.29 25.55 -14.26
N ASP A 220 -4.72 24.78 -15.26
CA ASP A 220 -6.12 24.35 -15.43
C ASP A 220 -6.62 23.43 -14.31
N ALA A 221 -5.71 22.70 -13.63
CA ALA A 221 -6.07 21.80 -12.54
C ALA A 221 -6.13 22.51 -11.17
N ARG A 222 -5.71 23.78 -11.10
CA ARG A 222 -5.73 24.61 -9.89
C ARG A 222 -6.97 25.51 -9.79
N GLN A 223 -7.73 25.63 -10.89
CA GLN A 223 -8.96 26.42 -10.98
C GLN A 223 -10.18 25.54 -10.69
#